data_AF-A0A354D2Z4-F1
#
_entry.id   AF-A0A354D2Z4-F1
#
_cell.length_a   1.000
_cell.length_b   1.000
_cell.length_c   1.000
_cell.angle_alpha   90.00
_cell.angle_beta   90.00
_cell.angle_gamma   90.00
#
_symmetry.space_group_name_H-M   'P 1'
#
loop_
_entity.id
_entity.type
_entity.pdbx_description
1 polymer ?
#
loop_
_entity_poly.entity_id
_entity_poly.type
_entity_poly.pdbx_seq_one_letter_code
_entity_poly.pdbx_strand_id
1 'polypeptide(L)' 'MTKTIEQTISLLEMLPDKEQNLALAFVKRLVLAWDPDYTKLTPTEQEKLKAAENGEYINAKDINWDN' A
#
# COMPACT_ATOMS: atom_id res chain seq x y z
N MET A 1 5.34 5.06 17.90
CA MET A 1 6.49 4.41 17.24
C MET A 1 7.45 3.94 18.32
N THR A 2 8.06 2.77 18.18
CA THR A 2 9.10 2.34 19.12
C THR A 2 10.42 3.06 18.79
N LYS A 3 11.20 3.43 19.81
CA LYS A 3 12.48 4.16 19.66
C LYS A 3 13.46 3.50 18.68
N THR A 4 13.37 2.18 18.56
CA THR A 4 14.13 1.36 17.62
C THR A 4 13.77 1.61 16.16
N ILE A 5 12.48 1.87 15.86
CA ILE A 5 12.03 2.21 14.51
C ILE A 5 12.59 3.57 14.09
N GLU A 6 12.53 4.56 14.97
CA GLU A 6 13.05 5.91 14.71
C GLU A 6 14.57 5.89 14.43
N GLN A 7 15.33 5.14 15.24
CA GLN A 7 16.76 4.95 15.01
C GLN A 7 17.05 4.24 13.69
N THR A 8 16.26 3.24 13.33
CA THR A 8 16.43 2.50 12.07
C THR A 8 16.16 3.38 10.86
N ILE A 9 15.10 4.21 10.90
CA ILE A 9 14.79 5.17 9.84
C ILE A 9 15.92 6.18 9.68
N SER A 10 16.38 6.78 10.79
CA SER A 10 17.46 7.75 10.76
C SER A 10 18.76 7.18 10.17
N LEU A 11 19.08 5.91 10.48
CA LEU A 11 20.25 5.22 9.89
C LEU A 11 20.08 4.97 8.39
N LEU A 12 18.88 4.62 7.92
CA LEU A 12 18.61 4.41 6.50
C LEU A 12 18.70 5.72 5.71
N GLU A 13 18.20 6.82 6.26
CA GLU A 13 18.25 8.16 5.62
C GLU A 13 19.69 8.70 5.50
N MET A 14 20.60 8.28 6.37
CA MET A 14 22.02 8.66 6.32
C MET A 14 22.82 7.90 5.24
N LEU A 15 22.26 6.85 4.62
CA LEU A 15 22.95 6.08 3.59
C LEU A 15 23.02 6.84 2.26
N PRO A 16 24.03 6.60 1.40
CA PRO A 16 24.04 7.07 0.02
C PRO A 16 22.84 6.53 -0.79
N ASP A 17 22.40 7.26 -1.81
CA ASP A 17 21.22 6.93 -2.62
C ASP A 17 21.22 5.49 -3.18
N LYS A 18 22.40 4.99 -3.57
CA LYS A 18 22.55 3.63 -4.10
C LYS A 18 22.21 2.56 -3.06
N GLU A 19 22.59 2.80 -1.80
CA GLU A 19 22.36 1.89 -0.69
C GLU A 19 20.92 2.00 -0.18
N GLN A 20 20.33 3.20 -0.18
CA GLN A 20 18.90 3.39 0.10
C GLN A 20 18.02 2.64 -0.93
N ASN A 21 18.37 2.72 -2.21
CA ASN A 21 17.65 2.00 -3.26
C ASN A 21 17.73 0.47 -3.09
N LEU A 22 18.89 -0.04 -2.65
CA LEU A 22 19.05 -1.46 -2.34
C LEU A 22 18.20 -1.86 -1.12
N ALA A 23 18.26 -1.08 -0.04
CA ALA A 23 17.46 -1.30 1.16
C ALA A 23 15.96 -1.33 0.83
N LEU A 24 15.48 -0.38 0.02
CA LEU A 24 14.09 -0.35 -0.44
C LEU A 24 13.71 -1.60 -1.25
N ALA A 25 14.55 -2.00 -2.20
CA ALA A 25 14.31 -3.20 -3.01
C ALA A 25 14.30 -4.47 -2.15
N PHE A 26 15.17 -4.54 -1.15
CA PHE A 26 15.24 -5.65 -0.21
C PHE A 26 13.99 -5.72 0.68
N VAL A 27 13.56 -4.60 1.27
CA VAL A 27 12.34 -4.52 2.08
C VAL A 27 11.12 -4.90 1.24
N LYS A 28 11.00 -4.41 0.00
CA LYS A 28 9.91 -4.82 -0.91
C LYS A 28 9.86 -6.33 -1.13
N ARG A 29 11.01 -6.97 -1.34
CA ARG A 29 11.07 -8.43 -1.51
C ARG A 29 10.69 -9.17 -0.23
N LEU A 30 11.11 -8.68 0.93
CA LEU A 30 10.73 -9.28 2.21
C LEU A 30 9.22 -9.16 2.46
N VAL A 31 8.65 -7.99 2.18
CA VAL A 31 7.20 -7.76 2.30
C VAL A 31 6.43 -8.70 1.37
N LEU A 32 6.85 -8.84 0.10
CA LEU A 32 6.21 -9.76 -0.84
C LEU A 32 6.37 -11.24 -0.47
N ALA A 33 7.49 -11.63 0.15
CA ALA A 33 7.70 -13.00 0.60
C ALA A 33 6.90 -13.33 1.87
N TRP A 34 6.71 -12.35 2.74
CA TRP A 34 5.95 -12.48 3.97
C TRP A 34 4.44 -12.39 3.74
N ASP A 35 4.03 -11.51 2.84
CA ASP A 35 2.66 -11.31 2.40
C ASP A 35 2.62 -11.14 0.86
N PRO A 36 2.48 -12.26 0.12
CA PRO A 36 2.40 -12.23 -1.35
C PRO A 36 1.17 -11.49 -1.85
N ASP A 37 0.09 -11.55 -1.08
CA ASP A 37 -1.15 -10.83 -1.29
C ASP A 37 -1.14 -9.54 -0.47
N TYR A 38 -0.14 -8.68 -0.74
CA TYR A 38 -0.11 -7.26 -0.33
C TYR A 38 -1.29 -6.45 -0.91
N THR A 39 -2.43 -7.09 -1.12
CA THR A 39 -3.74 -6.52 -1.23
C THR A 39 -4.02 -5.67 0.00
N LYS A 40 -4.15 -4.38 -0.24
CA LYS A 40 -4.52 -3.34 0.73
C LYS A 40 -5.92 -3.54 1.34
N LEU A 41 -6.52 -4.72 1.21
CA LEU A 41 -7.90 -4.99 1.54
C LEU A 41 -7.94 -6.22 2.43
N THR A 42 -8.42 -6.01 3.64
CA THR A 42 -8.86 -7.09 4.52
C THR A 42 -9.94 -7.93 3.83
N PRO A 43 -10.16 -9.20 4.24
CA PRO A 43 -11.23 -10.03 3.66
C PRO A 43 -12.59 -9.34 3.68
N THR A 44 -12.88 -8.60 4.76
CA THR A 44 -14.08 -7.78 4.91
C THR A 44 -14.17 -6.65 3.89
N GLU A 45 -13.07 -5.97 3.61
CA GLU A 45 -13.03 -4.91 2.59
C GLU A 45 -13.16 -5.49 1.18
N GLN A 46 -12.61 -6.68 0.94
CA GLN A 46 -12.79 -7.40 -0.33
C GLN A 46 -14.25 -7.81 -0.55
N GLU A 47 -14.95 -8.30 0.48
CA GLU A 47 -16.38 -8.62 0.40
C GLU A 47 -17.23 -7.37 0.12
N LYS A 48 -16.93 -6.25 0.81
CA LYS A 48 -17.60 -4.97 0.55
C LYS A 48 -17.37 -4.48 -0.88
N LEU A 49 -16.15 -4.64 -1.39
CA LEU A 49 -15.81 -4.23 -2.75
C LEU A 49 -16.56 -5.08 -3.77
N LYS A 50 -16.61 -6.41 -3.61
CA LYS A 50 -17.42 -7.30 -4.46
C LYS A 50 -18.92 -6.99 -4.39
N ALA A 51 -19.43 -6.64 -3.22
CA ALA A 51 -20.83 -6.23 -3.08
C ALA A 51 -21.12 -4.90 -3.79
N ALA A 52 -20.19 -3.94 -3.74
CA ALA A 52 -20.29 -2.68 -4.45
C ALA A 52 -20.17 -2.84 -5.97
N GLU A 53 -19.31 -3.75 -6.47
CA GLU A 53 -19.16 -4.07 -7.89
C GLU A 53 -20.42 -4.71 -8.51
N ASN A 54 -21.17 -5.47 -7.73
CA ASN A 54 -22.42 -6.10 -8.18
C ASN A 54 -23.67 -5.22 -7.96
N GLY A 55 -23.52 -4.04 -7.37
CA GLY A 55 -24.60 -3.08 -7.16
C GLY A 55 -24.88 -2.21 -8.39
N GLU A 56 -25.89 -1.35 -8.31
CA GLU A 56 -26.13 -0.28 -9.28
C GLU A 56 -25.03 0.79 -9.15
N TYR A 57 -23.89 0.56 -9.79
CA TYR A 57 -22.82 1.54 -9.89
C TYR A 57 -23.04 2.45 -11.09
N ILE A 58 -23.15 3.75 -10.85
CA ILE A 58 -23.11 4.77 -11.91
C ILE A 58 -21.64 5.11 -12.13
N ASN A 59 -21.16 5.00 -13.37
CA ASN A 59 -19.79 5.36 -13.68
C ASN A 59 -19.58 6.85 -13.38
N ALA A 60 -18.43 7.22 -12.82
CA ALA A 60 -18.14 8.62 -12.51
C ALA A 60 -18.24 9.55 -13.73
N LYS A 61 -18.10 9.02 -14.95
CA LYS A 61 -18.29 9.73 -16.22
C LYS A 61 -19.75 10.02 -16.56
N ASP A 62 -20.68 9.23 -16.01
CA ASP A 62 -22.11 9.34 -16.24
C ASP A 62 -22.78 10.26 -15.20
N ILE A 63 -22.03 10.73 -14.20
CA ILE A 63 -22.48 11.71 -13.21
C ILE A 63 -22.32 13.11 -13.79
N ASN A 64 -23.43 13.83 -13.95
CA ASN A 64 -23.39 15.26 -14.28
C ASN A 64 -23.07 16.07 -13.02
N TRP A 65 -21.82 16.52 -12.89
CA TRP A 65 -21.33 17.29 -11.74
C TRP A 65 -21.65 18.78 -11.80
N ASP A 66 -22.17 19.27 -12.94
CA ASP A 66 -22.39 20.69 -13.21
C ASP A 66 -23.83 21.15 -12.89
N ASN A 67 -24.56 20.43 -12.04
CA ASN A 67 -25.91 20.78 -11.60
C ASN A 67 -25.94 21.17 -10.11
#